data_AF-W4FVR3-F1
#
_entry.id   AF-W4FVR3-F1
#
_cell.length_a   1.000
_cell.length_b   1.000
_cell.length_c   1.000
_cell.angle_alpha   90.00
_cell.angle_beta   90.00
_cell.angle_gamma   90.00
#
_symmetry.space_group_name_H-M   'P 1'
#
loop_
_entity.id
_entity.type
_entity.pdbx_description
1 polymer ?
#
loop_
_entity_poly.entity_id
_entity_poly.type
_entity_poly.pdbx_seq_one_letter_code
_entity_poly.pdbx_strand_id
1 'polypeptide(L)'
;METTPMPTEGGGGMPAALDITPRPCPFDFVLGDRTKRSLHLHNPSFHVPLHFKIQCNVSSRFRLQPSKGMLQPRGTITVYIQLSPQMSTEADCVFLVLSVPSPDNSVDDDVWKRGTSVMISKQYISSRIVNVSAPDKADEVRPSPPPPSEPPLVLAPPSLIMTLLMKNKSKHPTNQLTASEIACLRHRKLHTPSDEWSNLMSQAATKRKLLQKQRQFLATAQLPPPVRPFPFNYDTPVEVLSPPDSPCRRSDTSATSFPSNMRRLSHQVPIGLGERSGSTTCSSSSTCDSTTGSRTLYEDVKGDGSGPNKDTDDEQQRQAYSMWTRYMLDVCVQQLEQVDEVCGDLVRDTSQSEKAQAKLLALKKSAHTLVKLCHTSPFLLDGHAQGSSCTSSPLSSRRSQFPSR
;
A
#
# COMPACT_ATOMS: atom_id res chain seq x y z
N MET A 1 67.34 10.98 0.28
CA MET A 1 66.35 9.89 0.27
C MET A 1 65.18 10.36 1.10
N GLU A 2 64.22 11.03 0.46
CA GLU A 2 62.98 11.47 1.09
C GLU A 2 61.99 10.31 1.06
N THR A 3 61.64 9.82 2.24
CA THR A 3 60.64 8.78 2.47
C THR A 3 59.26 9.41 2.38
N THR A 4 58.60 9.25 1.23
CA THR A 4 57.21 9.70 1.03
C THR A 4 56.28 8.86 1.93
N PRO A 5 55.47 9.47 2.81
CA PRO A 5 54.54 8.71 3.65
C PRO A 5 53.40 8.14 2.80
N MET A 6 53.20 6.82 2.91
CA MET A 6 52.10 6.10 2.29
C MET A 6 50.76 6.55 2.91
N PRO A 7 49.74 6.90 2.11
CA PRO A 7 48.44 7.28 2.63
C PRO A 7 47.79 6.07 3.31
N THR A 8 47.43 6.25 4.58
CA THR A 8 46.74 5.24 5.38
C THR A 8 45.28 5.17 4.93
N GLU A 9 44.95 4.18 4.10
CA GLU A 9 43.58 3.88 3.66
C GLU A 9 42.76 3.28 4.82
N GLY A 10 42.30 4.15 5.72
CA GLY A 10 41.43 3.80 6.85
C GLY A 10 40.11 4.57 6.86
N GLY A 11 39.69 5.12 5.72
CA GLY A 11 38.46 5.89 5.60
C GLY A 11 37.27 4.96 5.52
N GLY A 12 36.44 4.91 6.57
CA GLY A 12 35.11 4.30 6.52
C GLY A 12 34.29 4.98 5.42
N GLY A 13 34.30 4.39 4.22
CA GLY A 13 33.68 4.94 3.04
C GLY A 13 32.18 5.09 3.25
N MET A 14 31.71 6.33 3.38
CA MET A 14 30.29 6.63 3.32
C MET A 14 29.71 6.03 2.04
N PRO A 15 28.55 5.35 2.10
CA PRO A 15 27.95 4.76 0.92
C PRO A 15 27.70 5.85 -0.12
N ALA A 16 28.18 5.65 -1.34
CA ALA A 16 28.00 6.59 -2.43
C ALA A 16 26.50 6.78 -2.70
N ALA A 17 25.98 7.95 -2.35
CA ALA A 17 24.59 8.32 -2.56
C ALA A 17 24.40 8.95 -3.94
N LEU A 18 23.29 8.64 -4.61
CA LEU A 18 22.91 9.31 -5.86
C LEU A 18 22.58 10.79 -5.61
N ASP A 19 22.93 11.67 -6.53
CA ASP A 19 22.39 13.02 -6.55
C ASP A 19 21.06 13.02 -7.30
N ILE A 20 20.00 13.53 -6.66
CA ILE A 20 18.65 13.55 -7.23
C ILE A 20 18.24 14.98 -7.57
N THR A 21 17.78 15.19 -8.81
CA THR A 21 17.28 16.47 -9.31
C THR A 21 15.93 16.29 -10.02
N PRO A 22 14.90 17.12 -9.74
CA PRO A 22 14.88 18.22 -8.77
C PRO A 22 15.09 17.75 -7.32
N ARG A 23 15.86 18.55 -6.55
CA ARG A 23 16.01 18.37 -5.10
C ARG A 23 14.64 18.42 -4.43
N PRO A 24 14.42 17.71 -3.31
CA PRO A 24 13.10 17.25 -2.90
C PRO A 24 12.12 18.40 -2.68
N CYS A 25 11.34 18.67 -3.72
CA CYS A 25 10.04 19.32 -3.67
C CYS A 25 9.01 18.24 -3.99
N PRO A 26 7.83 18.28 -3.37
CA PRO A 26 6.80 17.29 -3.66
C PRO A 26 6.51 17.27 -5.15
N PHE A 27 6.58 16.09 -5.77
CA PHE A 27 6.11 15.93 -7.14
C PHE A 27 4.60 15.92 -7.15
N ASP A 28 4.03 16.86 -7.87
CA ASP A 28 2.58 17.00 -8.01
C ASP A 28 2.11 16.31 -9.29
N PHE A 29 1.25 15.32 -9.10
CA PHE A 29 0.57 14.63 -10.18
C PHE A 29 -0.90 15.06 -10.17
N VAL A 30 -1.39 15.57 -11.31
CA VAL A 30 -2.79 15.99 -11.42
C VAL A 30 -3.62 14.80 -11.89
N LEU A 31 -4.76 14.55 -11.24
CA LEU A 31 -5.69 13.51 -11.68
C LEU A 31 -6.16 13.76 -13.11
N GLY A 32 -6.14 12.73 -13.95
CA GLY A 32 -6.46 12.82 -15.37
C GLY A 32 -5.34 13.36 -16.26
N ASP A 33 -4.30 13.97 -15.68
CA ASP A 33 -3.13 14.41 -16.43
C ASP A 33 -2.26 13.21 -16.84
N ARG A 34 -1.94 13.15 -18.13
CA ARG A 34 -1.07 12.11 -18.72
C ARG A 34 0.39 12.55 -18.82
N THR A 35 0.72 13.74 -18.31
CA THR A 35 2.07 14.30 -18.35
C THR A 35 3.07 13.40 -17.63
N LYS A 36 4.19 13.14 -18.28
CA LYS A 36 5.32 12.44 -17.68
C LYS A 36 6.13 13.45 -16.87
N ARG A 37 6.34 13.16 -15.58
CA ARG A 37 7.30 13.90 -14.74
C ARG A 37 8.68 13.28 -14.91
N SER A 38 9.72 14.10 -14.97
CA SER A 38 11.11 13.63 -15.06
C SER A 38 11.80 13.70 -13.69
N LEU A 39 12.49 12.64 -13.35
CA LEU A 39 13.36 12.52 -12.19
C LEU A 39 14.78 12.22 -12.70
N HIS A 40 15.72 13.12 -12.48
CA HIS A 40 17.11 12.95 -12.90
C HIS A 40 17.93 12.36 -11.75
N LEU A 41 18.57 11.22 -12.02
CA LEU A 41 19.51 10.57 -11.10
C LEU A 41 20.92 10.77 -11.65
N HIS A 42 21.82 11.27 -10.82
CA HIS A 42 23.23 11.49 -11.14
C HIS A 42 24.12 10.66 -10.22
N ASN A 43 25.11 9.98 -10.77
CA ASN A 43 26.11 9.26 -10.01
C ASN A 43 27.32 10.18 -9.73
N PRO A 44 27.50 10.68 -8.50
CA PRO A 44 28.63 11.56 -8.18
C PRO A 44 29.96 10.81 -8.06
N SER A 45 29.97 9.48 -8.10
CA SER A 45 31.20 8.70 -8.04
C SER A 45 32.02 8.85 -9.32
N PHE A 46 33.34 8.94 -9.17
CA PHE A 46 34.29 8.98 -10.28
C PHE A 46 34.70 7.58 -10.78
N HIS A 47 34.60 6.56 -9.93
CA HIS A 47 35.22 5.25 -10.21
C HIS A 47 34.23 4.08 -10.12
N VAL A 48 33.09 4.27 -9.45
CA VAL A 48 32.20 3.16 -9.10
C VAL A 48 30.84 3.34 -9.78
N PRO A 49 30.42 2.40 -10.65
CA PRO A 49 29.06 2.39 -11.17
C PRO A 49 28.07 2.06 -10.05
N LEU A 50 26.86 2.61 -10.16
CA LEU A 50 25.79 2.41 -9.18
C LEU A 50 24.61 1.69 -9.84
N HIS A 51 24.19 0.57 -9.28
CA HIS A 51 22.86 0.02 -9.57
C HIS A 51 21.81 0.84 -8.82
N PHE A 52 20.70 1.15 -9.49
CA PHE A 52 19.59 1.85 -8.87
C PHE A 52 18.27 1.10 -9.06
N LYS A 53 17.37 1.27 -8.08
CA LYS A 53 16.00 0.74 -8.12
C LYS A 53 15.06 1.74 -7.47
N ILE A 54 13.93 1.98 -8.12
CA ILE A 54 12.89 2.88 -7.62
C ILE A 54 11.68 2.06 -7.18
N GLN A 55 11.24 2.32 -5.96
CA GLN A 55 10.03 1.74 -5.38
C GLN A 55 9.04 2.86 -5.05
N CYS A 56 7.75 2.54 -4.99
CA CYS A 56 6.70 3.48 -4.59
C CYS A 56 5.72 2.76 -3.68
N ASN A 57 5.26 3.44 -2.63
CA ASN A 57 4.23 2.91 -1.72
C ASN A 57 2.87 2.67 -2.41
N VAL A 58 2.64 3.30 -3.57
CA VAL A 58 1.43 3.14 -4.41
C VAL A 58 1.82 2.79 -5.86
N SER A 59 2.69 1.80 -6.03
CA SER A 59 3.28 1.42 -7.33
C SER A 59 2.25 1.14 -8.43
N SER A 60 1.09 0.56 -8.12
CA SER A 60 0.02 0.30 -9.10
C SER A 60 -0.54 1.56 -9.76
N ARG A 61 -0.30 2.73 -9.15
CA ARG A 61 -0.76 4.04 -9.66
C ARG A 61 0.21 4.68 -10.63
N PHE A 62 1.45 4.20 -10.74
CA PHE A 62 2.49 4.87 -11.51
C PHE A 62 3.13 3.94 -12.52
N ARG A 63 3.45 4.49 -13.70
CA ARG A 63 4.34 3.86 -14.67
C ARG A 63 5.70 4.54 -14.58
N LEU A 64 6.73 3.74 -14.29
CA LEU A 64 8.11 4.18 -14.13
C LEU A 64 8.95 3.68 -15.30
N GLN A 65 9.70 4.57 -15.96
CA GLN A 65 10.56 4.20 -17.09
C GLN A 65 11.88 5.00 -17.10
N PRO A 66 13.04 4.37 -16.85
CA PRO A 66 13.22 3.02 -16.29
C PRO A 66 12.96 2.97 -14.77
N SER A 67 12.54 1.82 -14.24
CA SER A 67 12.34 1.60 -12.79
C SER A 67 13.57 1.03 -12.07
N LYS A 68 14.48 0.40 -12.82
CA LYS A 68 15.77 -0.12 -12.37
C LYS A 68 16.80 0.03 -13.48
N GLY A 69 18.08 0.07 -13.12
CA GLY A 69 19.17 0.11 -14.09
C GLY A 69 20.53 0.36 -13.43
N MET A 70 21.53 0.63 -14.26
CA MET A 70 22.89 0.91 -13.82
C MET A 70 23.30 2.30 -14.31
N LEU A 71 23.86 3.13 -13.43
CA LEU A 71 24.50 4.40 -13.76
C LEU A 71 26.01 4.21 -13.77
N GLN A 72 26.62 4.55 -14.89
CA GLN A 72 28.08 4.66 -14.99
C GLN A 72 28.61 5.76 -14.05
N PRO A 73 29.91 5.72 -13.68
CA PRO A 73 30.55 6.83 -12.97
C PRO A 73 30.31 8.15 -13.72
N ARG A 74 29.94 9.22 -13.01
CA ARG A 74 29.52 10.51 -13.59
C ARG A 74 28.33 10.45 -14.56
N GLY A 75 27.68 9.30 -14.66
CA GLY A 75 26.50 9.09 -15.49
C GLY A 75 25.29 9.81 -14.93
N THR A 76 24.42 10.24 -15.83
CA THR A 76 23.09 10.77 -15.50
C THR A 76 22.04 9.96 -16.25
N ILE A 77 20.93 9.64 -15.57
CA ILE A 77 19.77 9.02 -16.20
C ILE A 77 18.50 9.79 -15.86
N THR A 78 17.58 9.87 -16.82
CA THR A 78 16.25 10.46 -16.61
C THR A 78 15.23 9.35 -16.47
N VAL A 79 14.55 9.32 -15.32
CA VAL A 79 13.42 8.44 -15.04
C VAL A 79 12.13 9.20 -15.28
N TYR A 80 11.29 8.68 -16.15
CA TYR A 80 9.96 9.20 -16.40
C TYR A 80 8.95 8.52 -15.47
N ILE A 81 8.19 9.34 -14.74
CA ILE A 81 7.12 8.92 -13.84
C ILE A 81 5.81 9.43 -14.42
N GLN A 82 4.88 8.52 -14.71
CA GLN A 82 3.57 8.85 -15.26
C GLN A 82 2.48 8.30 -14.35
N LEU A 83 1.49 9.13 -14.02
CA LEU A 83 0.30 8.67 -13.30
C LEU A 83 -0.57 7.80 -14.23
N SER A 84 -1.03 6.66 -13.73
CA SER A 84 -1.91 5.76 -14.47
C SER A 84 -3.30 6.40 -14.62
N PRO A 85 -3.90 6.38 -15.82
CA PRO A 85 -5.17 7.06 -16.09
C PRO A 85 -6.38 6.45 -15.37
N GLN A 86 -6.25 5.22 -14.85
CA GLN A 86 -7.31 4.52 -14.13
C GLN A 86 -7.53 5.03 -12.70
N MET A 87 -6.70 5.97 -12.23
CA MET A 87 -6.73 6.46 -10.86
C MET A 87 -7.60 7.72 -10.73
N SER A 88 -8.52 7.73 -9.76
CA SER A 88 -9.47 8.82 -9.52
C SER A 88 -9.40 9.40 -8.09
N THR A 89 -8.43 8.98 -7.27
CA THR A 89 -8.34 9.36 -5.86
C THR A 89 -7.05 10.10 -5.55
N GLU A 90 -7.18 11.20 -4.80
CA GLU A 90 -6.06 11.92 -4.21
C GLU A 90 -5.32 11.03 -3.21
N ALA A 91 -4.00 11.16 -3.16
CA ALA A 91 -3.16 10.42 -2.21
C ALA A 91 -1.78 11.06 -2.07
N ASP A 92 -1.23 10.97 -0.86
CA ASP A 92 0.19 11.21 -0.61
C ASP A 92 0.99 9.95 -0.96
N CYS A 93 2.03 10.14 -1.77
CA CYS A 93 2.87 9.07 -2.30
C CYS A 93 4.32 9.31 -1.91
N VAL A 94 5.09 8.24 -1.76
CA VAL A 94 6.53 8.32 -1.49
C VAL A 94 7.25 7.38 -2.45
N PHE A 95 8.18 7.94 -3.23
CA PHE A 95 9.13 7.15 -4.01
C PHE A 95 10.40 6.94 -3.19
N LEU A 96 10.86 5.69 -3.14
CA LEU A 96 12.10 5.27 -2.52
C LEU A 96 13.10 4.93 -3.63
N VAL A 97 14.16 5.74 -3.74
CA VAL A 97 15.28 5.49 -4.64
C VAL A 97 16.37 4.78 -3.85
N LEU A 98 16.69 3.57 -4.27
CA LEU A 98 17.75 2.75 -3.72
C LEU A 98 18.95 2.78 -4.66
N SER A 99 20.15 2.89 -4.12
CA SER A 99 21.39 2.70 -4.90
C SER A 99 22.41 1.85 -4.18
N VAL A 100 23.11 1.02 -4.96
CA VAL A 100 24.15 0.11 -4.47
C VAL A 100 25.35 0.21 -5.41
N PRO A 101 26.57 0.37 -4.89
CA PRO A 101 27.77 0.33 -5.71
C PRO A 101 28.01 -1.07 -6.30
N SER A 102 28.35 -1.11 -7.58
CA SER A 102 28.68 -2.34 -8.30
C SER A 102 30.13 -2.27 -8.74
N PRO A 103 31.07 -3.01 -8.14
CA PRO A 103 32.45 -3.03 -8.62
C PRO A 103 32.56 -3.73 -9.98
N ASP A 104 31.78 -4.80 -10.15
CA ASP A 104 31.69 -5.52 -11.41
C ASP A 104 30.53 -4.94 -12.23
N ASN A 105 30.80 -4.56 -13.48
CA ASN A 105 29.80 -4.11 -14.47
C ASN A 105 28.77 -5.20 -14.84
N SER A 106 28.57 -6.21 -13.98
CA SER A 106 27.57 -7.25 -14.15
C SER A 106 26.17 -6.64 -14.05
N VAL A 107 25.33 -6.98 -15.02
CA VAL A 107 23.91 -6.59 -15.09
C VAL A 107 23.04 -7.54 -14.23
N ASP A 108 23.67 -8.31 -13.36
CA ASP A 108 23.05 -9.42 -12.66
C ASP A 108 22.14 -8.92 -11.52
N ASP A 109 20.88 -9.40 -11.50
CA ASP A 109 19.89 -9.06 -10.47
C ASP A 109 20.33 -9.53 -9.06
N ASP A 110 21.34 -10.41 -8.98
CA ASP A 110 21.91 -10.89 -7.72
C ASP A 110 22.66 -9.82 -6.91
N VAL A 111 23.02 -8.66 -7.49
CA VAL A 111 23.64 -7.55 -6.73
C VAL A 111 22.77 -7.13 -5.54
N TRP A 112 21.44 -7.14 -5.70
CA TRP A 112 20.50 -6.79 -4.64
C TRP A 112 20.35 -7.86 -3.56
N LYS A 113 20.73 -9.11 -3.85
CA LYS A 113 20.71 -10.22 -2.88
C LYS A 113 22.04 -10.36 -2.14
N ARG A 114 23.16 -10.15 -2.86
CA ARG A 114 24.53 -10.25 -2.33
C ARG A 114 24.95 -9.01 -1.52
N GLY A 115 24.35 -7.86 -1.80
CA GLY A 115 24.68 -6.62 -1.12
C GLY A 115 24.43 -6.72 0.39
N THR A 116 25.49 -6.58 1.18
CA THR A 116 25.38 -6.29 2.61
C THR A 116 24.53 -5.02 2.77
N SER A 117 23.44 -5.12 3.54
CA SER A 117 22.47 -4.04 3.79
C SER A 117 23.12 -2.68 4.13
N VAL A 118 24.33 -2.72 4.69
CA VAL A 118 25.17 -1.58 5.07
C VAL A 118 25.53 -0.64 3.92
N MET A 119 25.61 -1.12 2.67
CA MET A 119 26.05 -0.29 1.52
C MET A 119 24.89 0.33 0.70
N ILE A 120 23.63 0.04 1.07
CA ILE A 120 22.48 0.51 0.30
C ILE A 120 22.13 1.95 0.70
N SER A 121 22.34 2.90 -0.22
CA SER A 121 21.86 4.27 -0.04
C SER A 121 20.36 4.35 -0.33
N LYS A 122 19.63 5.10 0.49
CA LYS A 122 18.17 5.23 0.45
C LYS A 122 17.79 6.69 0.41
N GLN A 123 17.02 7.10 -0.59
CA GLN A 123 16.47 8.45 -0.68
C GLN A 123 14.96 8.42 -0.89
N TYR A 124 14.26 9.27 -0.14
CA TYR A 124 12.82 9.37 -0.17
C TYR A 124 12.39 10.65 -0.87
N ILE A 125 11.48 10.53 -1.83
CA ILE A 125 10.92 11.64 -2.58
C ILE A 125 9.42 11.66 -2.28
N SER A 126 8.98 12.68 -1.57
CA SER A 126 7.56 12.92 -1.32
C SER A 126 6.86 13.35 -2.61
N SER A 127 5.61 12.95 -2.78
CA SER A 127 4.79 13.28 -3.95
C SER A 127 3.32 13.32 -3.55
N ARG A 128 2.50 14.04 -4.31
CA ARG A 128 1.05 14.10 -4.08
C ARG A 128 0.30 13.96 -5.38
N ILE A 129 -0.82 13.26 -5.32
CA ILE A 129 -1.82 13.21 -6.38
C ILE A 129 -2.90 14.21 -6.00
N VAL A 130 -3.05 15.27 -6.79
CA VAL A 130 -4.01 16.36 -6.55
C VAL A 130 -5.14 16.31 -7.57
N ASN A 131 -6.36 16.54 -7.12
CA ASN A 131 -7.47 16.84 -8.02
C ASN A 131 -7.46 18.35 -8.28
N VAL A 132 -7.00 18.75 -9.46
CA VAL A 132 -7.29 20.11 -9.92
C VAL A 132 -8.71 20.07 -10.47
N SER A 133 -9.69 20.10 -9.56
CA SER A 133 -11.05 20.46 -9.95
C SER A 133 -10.95 21.74 -10.76
N ALA A 134 -11.48 21.70 -11.98
CA ALA A 134 -11.38 22.81 -12.93
C ALA A 134 -11.62 24.12 -12.19
N PRO A 135 -10.75 25.14 -12.34
CA PRO A 135 -11.02 26.44 -11.77
C PRO A 135 -12.42 26.83 -12.21
N ASP A 136 -13.30 27.02 -11.24
CA ASP A 136 -14.71 27.30 -11.46
C ASP A 136 -14.76 28.43 -12.48
N LYS A 137 -15.22 28.14 -13.70
CA LYS A 137 -15.39 29.13 -14.77
C LYS A 137 -16.63 29.97 -14.45
N ALA A 138 -16.65 30.54 -13.26
CA ALA A 138 -17.69 31.38 -12.72
C ALA A 138 -17.03 32.65 -12.16
N ASP A 139 -16.33 33.39 -13.01
CA ASP A 139 -16.22 34.85 -12.87
C ASP A 139 -15.78 35.45 -14.19
N GLU A 140 -16.69 35.38 -15.16
CA GLU A 140 -16.73 36.33 -16.26
C GLU A 140 -17.12 37.70 -15.67
N VAL A 141 -16.10 38.50 -15.40
CA VAL A 141 -16.08 39.97 -15.41
C VAL A 141 -17.39 40.64 -15.01
N ARG A 142 -17.68 40.66 -13.71
CA ARG A 142 -18.44 41.76 -13.11
C ARG A 142 -17.45 42.64 -12.34
N PRO A 143 -17.38 43.97 -12.61
CA PRO A 143 -16.51 44.84 -11.84
C PRO A 143 -16.99 44.88 -10.39
N SER A 144 -16.25 44.21 -9.51
CA SER A 144 -16.55 44.17 -8.09
C SER A 144 -16.15 45.48 -7.41
N PRO A 145 -16.99 45.99 -6.49
CA PRO A 145 -16.67 47.12 -5.62
C PRO A 145 -15.50 46.78 -4.67
N PRO A 146 -14.87 47.81 -4.02
CA PRO A 146 -13.70 47.61 -3.16
C PRO A 146 -13.93 46.51 -2.11
N PRO A 147 -12.88 45.72 -1.79
CA PRO A 147 -13.02 44.57 -0.93
C PRO A 147 -13.57 45.00 0.43
N PRO A 148 -14.64 44.35 0.94
CA PRO A 148 -15.05 44.55 2.32
C PRO A 148 -13.89 44.07 3.19
N SER A 149 -13.42 44.99 4.04
CA SER A 149 -12.39 44.76 5.06
C SER A 149 -12.57 43.38 5.69
N GLU A 150 -11.62 42.47 5.46
CA GLU A 150 -11.65 41.14 6.08
C GLU A 150 -11.88 41.33 7.59
N PRO A 151 -12.98 40.78 8.15
CA PRO A 151 -13.19 40.87 9.57
C PRO A 151 -12.00 40.19 10.26
N PRO A 152 -11.44 40.79 11.33
CA PRO A 152 -10.31 40.20 12.03
C PRO A 152 -10.66 38.77 12.39
N LEU A 153 -9.91 37.81 11.85
CA LEU A 153 -10.09 36.39 12.10
C LEU A 153 -9.93 36.14 13.60
N VAL A 154 -11.06 36.13 14.31
CA VAL A 154 -11.12 35.86 15.73
C VAL A 154 -10.48 34.50 15.93
N LEU A 155 -9.33 34.49 16.64
CA LEU A 155 -8.61 33.27 16.97
C LEU A 155 -9.59 32.28 17.59
N ALA A 156 -9.73 31.13 16.94
CA ALA A 156 -10.64 30.09 17.39
C ALA A 156 -10.43 29.75 18.87
N PRO A 157 -11.50 29.46 19.64
CA PRO A 157 -11.41 29.17 21.05
C PRO A 157 -10.43 28.01 21.33
N PRO A 158 -9.63 28.06 22.41
CA PRO A 158 -8.68 26.99 22.75
C PRO A 158 -9.33 25.61 22.90
N SER A 159 -10.58 25.56 23.37
CA SER A 159 -11.38 24.33 23.51
C SER A 159 -11.69 23.69 22.15
N LEU A 160 -11.99 24.50 21.14
CA LEU A 160 -12.24 24.04 19.77
C LEU A 160 -10.95 23.46 19.18
N ILE A 161 -9.82 24.16 19.32
CA ILE A 161 -8.51 23.67 18.85
C ILE A 161 -8.18 22.32 19.48
N MET A 162 -8.34 22.16 20.79
CA MET A 162 -8.12 20.89 21.47
C MET A 162 -9.01 19.77 20.92
N THR A 163 -10.28 20.06 20.65
CA THR A 163 -11.23 19.10 20.07
C THR A 163 -10.82 18.69 18.67
N LEU A 164 -10.40 19.64 17.83
CA LEU A 164 -9.90 19.37 16.47
C LEU A 164 -8.61 18.55 16.49
N LEU A 165 -7.69 18.83 17.42
CA LEU A 165 -6.47 18.03 17.60
C LEU A 165 -6.80 16.59 18.05
N MET A 166 -7.74 16.41 18.97
CA MET A 166 -8.21 15.08 19.39
C MET A 166 -8.90 14.33 18.23
N LYS A 167 -9.67 15.05 17.40
CA LYS A 167 -10.31 14.54 16.19
C LYS A 167 -9.26 14.10 15.16
N ASN A 168 -8.23 14.91 14.90
CA ASN A 168 -7.12 14.59 14.01
C ASN A 168 -6.35 13.31 14.42
N LYS A 169 -6.23 13.03 15.72
CA LYS A 169 -5.58 11.82 16.24
C LYS A 169 -6.46 10.57 16.17
N SER A 170 -7.70 10.69 15.74
CA SER A 170 -8.60 9.56 15.55
C SER A 170 -8.36 8.87 14.21
N LYS A 171 -8.24 7.53 14.20
CA LYS A 171 -8.19 6.72 12.97
C LYS A 171 -9.57 6.47 12.33
N HIS A 172 -10.65 6.82 13.02
CA HIS A 172 -12.01 6.57 12.54
C HIS A 172 -12.37 7.52 11.37
N PRO A 173 -12.92 7.02 10.24
CA PRO A 173 -13.17 7.84 9.06
C PRO A 173 -14.17 8.98 9.31
N THR A 174 -15.16 8.78 10.18
CA THR A 174 -16.11 9.84 10.57
C THR A 174 -15.47 11.02 11.32
N ASN A 175 -14.22 10.86 11.77
CA ASN A 175 -13.48 11.90 12.49
C ASN A 175 -12.40 12.54 11.59
N GLN A 176 -12.47 12.37 10.28
CA GLN A 176 -11.63 13.15 9.37
C GLN A 176 -11.95 14.64 9.50
N LEU A 177 -10.91 15.47 9.42
CA LEU A 177 -11.07 16.91 9.50
C LEU A 177 -11.57 17.46 8.17
N THR A 178 -12.48 18.44 8.22
CA THR A 178 -12.87 19.20 7.03
C THR A 178 -11.77 20.19 6.63
N ALA A 179 -11.82 20.70 5.39
CA ALA A 179 -10.85 21.68 4.91
C ALA A 179 -10.81 22.95 5.80
N SER A 180 -11.96 23.41 6.29
CA SER A 180 -12.06 24.56 7.19
C SER A 180 -11.45 24.30 8.57
N GLU A 181 -11.64 23.09 9.12
CA GLU A 181 -11.00 22.68 10.38
C GLU A 181 -9.48 22.59 10.25
N ILE A 182 -8.98 22.08 9.11
CA ILE A 182 -7.54 22.04 8.80
C ILE A 182 -6.98 23.46 8.68
N ALA A 183 -7.67 24.36 7.99
CA ALA A 183 -7.27 25.76 7.87
C ALA A 183 -7.21 26.43 9.25
N CYS A 184 -8.19 26.18 10.12
CA CYS A 184 -8.22 26.67 11.50
C CYS A 184 -7.02 26.19 12.32
N LEU A 185 -6.67 24.89 12.25
CA LEU A 185 -5.48 24.36 12.92
C LEU A 185 -4.17 24.93 12.37
N ARG A 186 -4.07 25.13 11.05
CA ARG A 186 -2.89 25.75 10.42
C ARG A 186 -2.73 27.20 10.86
N HIS A 187 -3.82 27.98 10.84
CA HIS A 187 -3.83 29.35 11.32
C HIS A 187 -3.40 29.42 12.79
N ARG A 188 -3.98 28.59 13.66
CA ARG A 188 -3.57 28.55 15.07
C ARG A 188 -2.10 28.18 15.25
N LYS A 189 -1.59 27.20 14.48
CA LYS A 189 -0.19 26.76 14.53
C LYS A 189 0.78 27.90 14.17
N LEU A 190 0.44 28.76 13.21
CA LEU A 190 1.28 29.90 12.83
C LEU A 190 1.44 30.93 13.96
N HIS A 191 0.42 31.07 14.82
CA HIS A 191 0.40 32.03 15.92
C HIS A 191 0.75 31.43 17.29
N THR A 192 1.11 30.14 17.34
CA THR A 192 1.43 29.44 18.58
C THR A 192 2.90 29.05 18.58
N PRO A 193 3.70 29.40 19.61
CA PRO A 193 5.08 28.95 19.72
C PRO A 193 5.23 27.42 19.61
N SER A 194 6.36 26.97 19.06
CA SER A 194 6.60 25.54 18.78
C SER A 194 6.44 24.64 20.02
N ASP A 195 6.90 25.11 21.18
CA ASP A 195 6.82 24.37 22.44
C ASP A 195 5.38 24.23 22.94
N GLU A 196 4.60 25.31 22.87
CA GLU A 196 3.19 25.31 23.24
C GLU A 196 2.37 24.42 22.29
N TRP A 197 2.65 24.48 20.98
CA TRP A 197 1.99 23.61 20.01
C TRP A 197 2.28 22.13 20.27
N SER A 198 3.53 21.80 20.61
CA SER A 198 3.95 20.44 20.97
C SER A 198 3.26 19.95 22.25
N ASN A 199 3.07 20.83 23.23
CA ASN A 199 2.31 20.55 24.45
C ASN A 199 0.82 20.29 24.14
N LEU A 200 0.18 21.14 23.32
CA LEU A 200 -1.20 20.95 22.88
C LEU A 200 -1.41 19.61 22.15
N MET A 201 -0.49 19.24 21.26
CA MET A 201 -0.51 17.95 20.56
C MET A 201 -0.40 16.77 21.54
N SER A 202 0.45 16.89 22.56
CA SER A 202 0.62 15.87 23.60
C SER A 202 -0.61 15.73 24.49
N GLN A 203 -1.20 16.85 24.92
CA GLN A 203 -2.45 16.87 25.69
C GLN A 203 -3.62 16.27 24.90
N ALA A 204 -3.75 16.60 23.62
CA ALA A 204 -4.77 16.04 22.74
C ALA A 204 -4.62 14.51 22.60
N ALA A 205 -3.39 14.01 22.47
CA ALA A 205 -3.13 12.57 22.43
C ALA A 205 -3.54 11.87 23.74
N THR A 206 -3.22 12.45 24.90
CA THR A 206 -3.59 11.92 26.22
C THR A 206 -5.11 11.91 26.41
N LYS A 207 -5.81 13.01 26.10
CA LYS A 207 -7.27 13.08 26.17
C LYS A 207 -7.94 12.08 25.22
N ARG A 208 -7.37 11.86 24.03
CA ARG A 208 -7.89 10.86 23.09
C ARG A 208 -7.76 9.44 23.63
N LYS A 209 -6.62 9.09 24.24
CA LYS A 209 -6.43 7.79 24.92
C LYS A 209 -7.43 7.60 26.07
N LEU A 210 -7.69 8.64 26.85
CA LEU A 210 -8.67 8.59 27.93
C LEU A 210 -10.08 8.31 27.40
N LEU A 211 -10.50 9.01 26.34
CA LEU A 211 -11.80 8.76 25.68
C LEU A 211 -11.90 7.34 25.11
N GLN A 212 -10.82 6.79 24.56
CA GLN A 212 -10.81 5.42 24.06
C GLN A 212 -11.02 4.41 25.20
N LYS A 213 -10.33 4.59 26.34
CA LYS A 213 -10.53 3.76 27.53
C LYS A 213 -11.97 3.86 28.04
N GLN A 214 -12.52 5.07 28.14
CA GLN A 214 -13.90 5.28 28.59
C GLN A 214 -14.91 4.59 27.67
N ARG A 215 -14.73 4.69 26.35
CA ARG A 215 -15.57 3.96 25.37
C ARG A 215 -15.45 2.45 25.52
N GLN A 216 -14.23 1.94 25.76
CA GLN A 216 -14.00 0.52 25.99
C GLN A 216 -14.73 0.04 27.26
N PHE A 217 -14.64 0.78 28.36
CA PHE A 217 -15.38 0.46 29.60
C PHE A 217 -16.89 0.44 29.39
N LEU A 218 -17.45 1.43 28.68
CA LEU A 218 -18.88 1.47 28.39
C LEU A 218 -19.32 0.31 27.49
N ALA A 219 -18.49 -0.07 26.50
CA ALA A 219 -18.77 -1.22 25.65
C ALA A 219 -18.75 -2.54 26.44
N THR A 220 -17.82 -2.69 27.40
CA THR A 220 -17.75 -3.88 28.25
C THR A 220 -18.89 -3.93 29.29
N ALA A 221 -19.33 -2.79 29.80
CA ALA A 221 -20.42 -2.71 30.79
C ALA A 221 -21.81 -3.01 30.20
N GLN A 222 -21.99 -2.91 28.88
CA GLN A 222 -23.25 -3.24 28.20
C GLN A 222 -23.35 -4.69 27.74
N LEU A 223 -22.31 -5.52 27.93
CA LEU A 223 -22.42 -6.95 27.68
C LEU A 223 -23.27 -7.58 28.80
N PRO A 224 -24.35 -8.30 28.48
CA PRO A 224 -25.08 -9.08 29.48
C PRO A 224 -24.12 -10.04 30.19
N PRO A 225 -24.32 -10.31 31.49
CA PRO A 225 -23.44 -11.20 32.23
C PRO A 225 -23.35 -12.55 31.49
N PRO A 226 -22.15 -13.16 31.41
CA PRO A 226 -22.00 -14.45 30.76
C PRO A 226 -22.96 -15.43 31.42
N VAL A 227 -23.89 -15.98 30.63
CA VAL A 227 -24.73 -17.10 31.05
C VAL A 227 -23.77 -18.19 31.48
N ARG A 228 -23.73 -18.47 32.79
CA ARG A 228 -22.90 -19.54 33.33
C ARG A 228 -23.30 -20.83 32.60
N PRO A 229 -22.35 -21.59 32.02
CA PRO A 229 -22.67 -22.90 31.50
C PRO A 229 -23.25 -23.73 32.64
N PHE A 230 -24.48 -24.20 32.49
CA PHE A 230 -25.03 -25.22 33.38
C PHE A 230 -24.05 -26.41 33.39
N PRO A 231 -23.70 -26.95 34.57
CA PRO A 231 -22.89 -28.15 34.61
C PRO A 231 -23.72 -29.30 34.02
N PHE A 232 -23.35 -29.74 32.81
CA PHE A 232 -23.83 -30.98 32.25
C PHE A 232 -23.29 -32.12 33.13
N ASN A 233 -24.19 -32.67 33.93
CA ASN A 233 -23.94 -33.86 34.72
C ASN A 233 -24.09 -35.06 33.77
N TYR A 234 -22.97 -35.66 33.35
CA TYR A 234 -22.97 -36.97 32.70
C TYR A 234 -22.92 -38.02 33.79
N ASP A 235 -24.05 -38.66 34.09
CA ASP A 235 -24.08 -40.04 34.59
C ASP A 235 -25.53 -40.56 34.66
N THR A 236 -25.95 -41.29 33.63
CA THR A 236 -26.99 -42.32 33.75
C THR A 236 -26.88 -43.29 32.56
N PRO A 237 -26.54 -44.57 32.78
CA PRO A 237 -26.76 -45.64 31.81
C PRO A 237 -28.09 -46.36 32.11
N VAL A 238 -28.53 -47.19 31.14
CA VAL A 238 -29.65 -48.19 31.12
C VAL A 238 -30.59 -47.87 29.94
N GLU A 239 -30.40 -48.49 28.78
CA GLU A 239 -30.93 -49.80 28.33
C GLU A 239 -32.43 -49.81 27.96
N VAL A 240 -32.65 -50.15 26.66
CA VAL A 240 -33.59 -51.17 26.16
C VAL A 240 -35.01 -50.75 25.67
N LEU A 241 -35.27 -51.25 24.45
CA LEU A 241 -36.53 -51.58 23.73
C LEU A 241 -37.23 -50.54 22.83
N SER A 242 -37.60 -51.08 21.66
CA SER A 242 -38.02 -50.45 20.40
C SER A 242 -39.56 -50.23 20.30
N PRO A 243 -40.14 -49.95 19.10
CA PRO A 243 -41.08 -48.85 18.81
C PRO A 243 -42.57 -49.31 18.84
N PRO A 244 -43.58 -48.48 18.44
CA PRO A 244 -43.95 -48.37 17.02
C PRO A 244 -44.68 -47.06 16.57
N ASP A 245 -44.75 -46.92 15.23
CA ASP A 245 -45.80 -46.37 14.34
C ASP A 245 -46.44 -44.97 14.51
N SER A 246 -46.48 -44.30 13.34
CA SER A 246 -47.24 -43.12 12.85
C SER A 246 -48.75 -43.10 13.21
N PRO A 247 -49.61 -42.10 12.84
CA PRO A 247 -49.43 -40.91 11.98
C PRO A 247 -50.19 -39.61 12.44
N CYS A 248 -50.23 -38.60 11.56
CA CYS A 248 -51.20 -37.48 11.46
C CYS A 248 -51.07 -36.27 12.41
N ARG A 249 -50.70 -35.10 11.84
CA ARG A 249 -51.66 -33.99 11.66
C ARG A 249 -51.08 -32.82 10.85
N ARG A 250 -51.89 -32.38 9.87
CA ARG A 250 -51.83 -31.05 9.24
C ARG A 250 -52.00 -29.95 10.28
N SER A 251 -51.35 -28.82 10.06
CA SER A 251 -51.97 -27.49 10.19
C SER A 251 -51.17 -26.49 9.36
N ASP A 252 -51.86 -25.94 8.37
CA ASP A 252 -51.53 -24.73 7.62
C ASP A 252 -51.44 -23.53 8.58
N THR A 253 -50.62 -22.51 8.25
CA THR A 253 -51.12 -21.14 7.99
C THR A 253 -49.99 -20.13 7.71
N SER A 254 -50.15 -19.45 6.56
CA SER A 254 -49.89 -18.02 6.26
C SER A 254 -48.49 -17.42 6.53
N ALA A 255 -47.74 -17.02 5.50
CA ALA A 255 -47.91 -15.87 4.59
C ALA A 255 -47.34 -14.55 5.13
N THR A 256 -46.28 -14.06 4.48
CA THR A 256 -46.14 -12.65 4.04
C THR A 256 -44.95 -12.54 3.08
N SER A 257 -45.21 -12.74 1.80
CA SER A 257 -44.36 -12.28 0.70
C SER A 257 -44.87 -10.91 0.25
N PHE A 258 -44.00 -9.91 0.29
CA PHE A 258 -44.23 -8.61 -0.34
C PHE A 258 -43.67 -8.64 -1.77
N PRO A 259 -44.48 -8.35 -2.80
CA PRO A 259 -43.96 -7.94 -4.10
C PRO A 259 -44.05 -6.42 -4.24
N SER A 260 -42.95 -5.78 -4.63
CA SER A 260 -42.99 -4.41 -5.16
C SER A 260 -42.48 -4.48 -6.60
N ASN A 261 -43.43 -4.37 -7.52
CA ASN A 261 -43.21 -4.33 -8.95
C ASN A 261 -43.54 -2.91 -9.45
N MET A 262 -42.71 -2.43 -10.38
CA MET A 262 -43.03 -1.50 -11.46
C MET A 262 -43.36 -0.03 -11.14
N ARG A 263 -42.42 0.86 -11.49
CA ARG A 263 -42.72 2.00 -12.39
C ARG A 263 -41.51 2.38 -13.25
N ARG A 264 -41.57 1.96 -14.51
CA ARG A 264 -40.96 2.64 -15.66
C ARG A 264 -41.69 3.95 -15.89
N LEU A 265 -40.97 5.03 -16.16
CA LEU A 265 -41.42 6.07 -17.09
C LEU A 265 -40.24 6.50 -17.96
N SER A 266 -40.43 6.23 -19.24
CA SER A 266 -39.68 6.63 -20.42
C SER A 266 -39.93 8.09 -20.77
N HIS A 267 -38.92 8.80 -21.28
CA HIS A 267 -39.09 9.78 -22.34
C HIS A 267 -37.85 9.81 -23.24
N GLN A 268 -38.13 9.96 -24.53
CA GLN A 268 -37.26 9.77 -25.69
C GLN A 268 -37.52 10.92 -26.68
N VAL A 269 -36.45 11.44 -27.33
CA VAL A 269 -36.38 12.10 -28.67
C VAL A 269 -36.93 13.56 -28.76
N PRO A 270 -36.47 14.50 -29.67
CA PRO A 270 -35.70 14.39 -30.94
C PRO A 270 -34.39 15.22 -31.04
N ILE A 271 -33.40 14.86 -31.87
CA ILE A 271 -33.22 15.03 -33.33
C ILE A 271 -33.39 16.49 -33.82
N GLY A 272 -32.28 17.10 -34.23
CA GLY A 272 -32.23 18.34 -35.01
C GLY A 272 -31.00 18.35 -35.94
N LEU A 273 -31.29 18.36 -37.25
CA LEU A 273 -30.36 18.41 -38.38
C LEU A 273 -30.10 19.86 -38.82
N GLY A 274 -28.96 20.08 -39.51
CA GLY A 274 -28.68 21.22 -40.39
C GLY A 274 -27.93 22.37 -39.70
N GLU A 275 -26.97 23.08 -40.30
CA GLU A 275 -26.61 23.26 -41.71
C GLU A 275 -25.14 23.67 -41.87
N ARG A 276 -24.67 23.56 -43.11
CA ARG A 276 -23.38 23.95 -43.67
C ARG A 276 -23.23 25.48 -43.80
N SER A 277 -22.00 25.96 -43.65
CA SER A 277 -21.28 26.93 -44.52
C SER A 277 -19.88 27.12 -43.90
N GLY A 278 -18.73 27.12 -44.59
CA GLY A 278 -18.42 27.39 -45.98
C GLY A 278 -17.36 28.50 -46.03
N SER A 279 -16.24 28.24 -46.73
CA SER A 279 -15.13 29.15 -47.15
C SER A 279 -13.82 29.05 -46.36
N THR A 280 -12.74 28.38 -46.81
CA THR A 280 -11.73 28.61 -47.89
C THR A 280 -10.90 29.89 -47.82
N THR A 281 -9.55 29.71 -47.69
CA THR A 281 -8.44 30.12 -48.60
C THR A 281 -7.08 29.71 -47.97
N CYS A 282 -6.34 28.72 -48.51
CA CYS A 282 -5.07 28.78 -49.28
C CYS A 282 -3.89 29.53 -48.58
N SER A 283 -2.64 29.06 -48.51
CA SER A 283 -1.79 28.39 -49.52
C SER A 283 -0.55 27.70 -48.91
N SER A 284 -0.11 26.60 -49.55
CA SER A 284 1.28 26.15 -49.90
C SER A 284 2.40 26.15 -48.84
N SER A 285 3.38 25.25 -48.73
CA SER A 285 4.03 24.18 -49.52
C SER A 285 5.17 23.68 -48.58
N SER A 286 5.72 22.46 -48.53
CA SER A 286 6.33 21.62 -49.57
C SER A 286 6.81 20.28 -48.95
N THR A 287 6.49 19.17 -49.62
CA THR A 287 7.29 17.95 -49.88
C THR A 287 8.47 17.55 -48.98
N CYS A 288 8.41 16.32 -48.46
CA CYS A 288 9.37 15.26 -48.81
C CYS A 288 8.80 13.86 -48.49
N ASP A 289 8.68 13.04 -49.53
CA ASP A 289 8.42 11.61 -49.52
C ASP A 289 9.54 10.84 -48.82
N SER A 290 9.20 9.73 -48.15
CA SER A 290 9.83 8.43 -48.42
C SER A 290 9.06 7.28 -47.76
N THR A 291 8.52 6.48 -48.68
CA THR A 291 7.83 5.21 -48.58
C THR A 291 8.72 4.11 -47.98
N THR A 292 8.21 3.35 -47.00
CA THR A 292 8.49 1.89 -46.92
C THR A 292 7.32 1.21 -46.23
N GLY A 293 6.49 0.52 -47.03
CA GLY A 293 5.38 -0.28 -46.56
C GLY A 293 5.82 -1.68 -46.16
N SER A 294 5.34 -2.13 -45.01
CA SER A 294 5.20 -3.55 -44.67
C SER A 294 3.80 -3.75 -44.12
N ARG A 295 2.91 -4.19 -45.02
CA ARG A 295 1.50 -4.51 -44.75
C ARG A 295 1.41 -6.01 -44.48
N THR A 296 1.49 -6.42 -43.22
CA THR A 296 1.15 -7.78 -42.80
C THR A 296 -0.35 -7.89 -42.56
N LEU A 297 -1.02 -8.67 -43.42
CA LEU A 297 -2.37 -9.19 -43.24
C LEU A 297 -2.41 -10.04 -41.97
N TYR A 298 -3.27 -9.69 -41.02
CA TYR A 298 -3.73 -10.61 -39.98
C TYR A 298 -5.16 -11.01 -40.30
N GLU A 299 -5.36 -12.33 -40.41
CA GLU A 299 -6.65 -12.97 -40.55
C GLU A 299 -7.48 -12.79 -39.28
N ASP A 300 -8.75 -12.51 -39.53
CA ASP A 300 -9.81 -12.30 -38.56
C ASP A 300 -10.32 -13.67 -38.07
N VAL A 301 -9.72 -14.20 -37.00
CA VAL A 301 -10.20 -15.41 -36.32
C VAL A 301 -11.13 -14.97 -35.19
N LYS A 302 -12.44 -15.10 -35.43
CA LYS A 302 -13.49 -15.09 -34.39
C LYS A 302 -13.25 -16.24 -33.42
N GLY A 303 -12.55 -15.98 -32.32
CA GLY A 303 -12.48 -16.87 -31.16
C GLY A 303 -13.60 -16.56 -30.18
N ASP A 304 -14.45 -17.55 -29.90
CA ASP A 304 -15.48 -17.50 -28.87
C ASP A 304 -14.84 -17.20 -27.50
N GLY A 305 -15.22 -16.07 -26.92
CA GLY A 305 -14.71 -15.58 -25.65
C GLY A 305 -15.27 -16.38 -24.47
N SER A 306 -14.53 -17.40 -24.03
CA SER A 306 -14.56 -17.82 -22.63
C SER A 306 -13.95 -16.70 -21.78
N GLY A 307 -14.79 -16.06 -20.96
CA GLY A 307 -14.40 -14.94 -20.11
C GLY A 307 -13.25 -15.30 -19.16
N PRO A 308 -12.39 -14.33 -18.79
CA PRO A 308 -11.28 -14.58 -17.88
C PRO A 308 -11.81 -15.05 -16.52
N ASN A 309 -11.33 -16.22 -16.08
CA ASN A 309 -11.65 -16.82 -14.78
C ASN A 309 -11.21 -15.87 -13.66
N LYS A 310 -12.19 -15.17 -13.08
CA LYS A 310 -12.02 -14.25 -11.95
C LYS A 310 -11.43 -14.94 -10.70
N ASP A 311 -11.62 -16.25 -10.59
CA ASP A 311 -11.16 -17.04 -9.44
C ASP A 311 -9.62 -17.17 -9.39
N THR A 312 -8.94 -17.11 -10.54
CA THR A 312 -7.47 -17.22 -10.60
C THR A 312 -6.76 -15.98 -10.05
N ASP A 313 -7.35 -14.79 -10.22
CA ASP A 313 -6.76 -13.53 -9.74
C ASP A 313 -6.86 -13.41 -8.21
N ASP A 314 -7.97 -13.87 -7.62
CA ASP A 314 -8.17 -13.87 -6.17
C ASP A 314 -7.22 -14.84 -5.45
N GLU A 315 -6.92 -15.99 -6.06
CA GLU A 315 -5.96 -16.97 -5.54
C GLU A 315 -4.52 -16.42 -5.56
N GLN A 316 -4.11 -15.81 -6.67
CA GLN A 316 -2.78 -15.24 -6.81
C GLN A 316 -2.57 -14.04 -5.88
N GLN A 317 -3.63 -13.25 -5.65
CA GLN A 317 -3.61 -12.15 -4.69
C GLN A 317 -3.50 -12.67 -3.24
N ARG A 318 -4.20 -13.76 -2.87
CA ARG A 318 -4.06 -14.41 -1.55
C ARG A 318 -2.67 -14.96 -1.32
N GLN A 319 -2.06 -15.59 -2.32
CA GLN A 319 -0.68 -16.10 -2.22
C GLN A 319 0.33 -14.96 -2.02
N ALA A 320 0.16 -13.84 -2.74
CA ALA A 320 1.01 -12.67 -2.57
C ALA A 320 0.89 -12.05 -1.17
N TYR A 321 -0.33 -11.96 -0.60
CA TYR A 321 -0.53 -11.48 0.77
C TYR A 321 0.06 -12.43 1.82
N SER A 322 -0.03 -13.75 1.61
CA SER A 322 0.58 -14.75 2.49
C SER A 322 2.11 -14.64 2.53
N MET A 323 2.74 -14.54 1.35
CA MET A 323 4.19 -14.35 1.24
C MET A 323 4.68 -13.05 1.89
N TRP A 324 3.95 -11.95 1.68
CA TRP A 324 4.31 -10.68 2.31
C TRP A 324 4.17 -10.72 3.83
N THR A 325 3.13 -11.38 4.35
CA THR A 325 2.93 -11.56 5.79
C THR A 325 4.06 -12.39 6.40
N ARG A 326 4.48 -13.48 5.73
CA ARG A 326 5.61 -14.30 6.16
C ARG A 326 6.92 -13.51 6.17
N TYR A 327 7.22 -12.78 5.10
CA TYR A 327 8.39 -11.91 5.04
C TYR A 327 8.41 -10.87 6.16
N MET A 328 7.28 -10.21 6.42
CA MET A 328 7.19 -9.21 7.50
C MET A 328 7.38 -9.84 8.88
N LEU A 329 6.89 -11.06 9.10
CA LEU A 329 7.13 -11.81 10.33
C LEU A 329 8.60 -12.18 10.48
N ASP A 330 9.25 -12.67 9.43
CA ASP A 330 10.68 -13.02 9.44
C ASP A 330 11.55 -11.80 9.74
N VAL A 331 11.25 -10.64 9.13
CA VAL A 331 11.94 -9.37 9.44
C VAL A 331 11.73 -8.96 10.89
N CYS A 332 10.51 -9.12 11.44
CA CYS A 332 10.26 -8.83 12.85
C CYS A 332 11.05 -9.77 13.77
N VAL A 333 11.15 -11.06 13.43
CA VAL A 333 11.94 -12.04 14.20
C VAL A 333 13.41 -11.67 14.17
N GLN A 334 13.99 -11.38 12.99
CA GLN A 334 15.39 -10.98 12.86
C GLN A 334 15.71 -9.69 13.63
N GLN A 335 14.83 -8.69 13.58
CA GLN A 335 15.00 -7.47 14.37
C GLN A 335 14.91 -7.73 15.87
N LEU A 336 14.06 -8.66 16.31
CA LEU A 336 13.95 -9.02 17.72
C LEU A 336 15.16 -9.82 18.21
N GLU A 337 15.72 -10.71 17.38
CA GLU A 337 16.98 -11.42 17.67
C GLU A 337 18.15 -10.45 17.79
N GLN A 338 18.27 -9.51 16.84
CA GLN A 338 19.29 -8.46 16.89
C GLN A 338 19.14 -7.59 18.13
N VAL A 339 17.90 -7.26 18.52
CA VAL A 339 17.67 -6.51 19.75
C VAL A 339 18.00 -7.35 20.98
N ASP A 340 17.70 -8.66 21.03
CA ASP A 340 18.06 -9.55 22.15
C ASP A 340 19.59 -9.65 22.32
N GLU A 341 20.35 -9.70 21.22
CA GLU A 341 21.82 -9.70 21.22
C GLU A 341 22.40 -8.39 21.76
N VAL A 342 22.00 -7.25 21.19
CA VAL A 342 22.45 -5.91 21.62
C VAL A 342 22.05 -5.64 23.08
N CYS A 343 20.86 -6.09 23.47
CA CYS A 343 20.37 -5.99 24.84
C CYS A 343 21.10 -6.93 25.80
N GLY A 344 21.52 -8.12 25.35
CA GLY A 344 22.34 -9.05 26.12
C GLY A 344 23.68 -8.43 26.52
N ASP A 345 24.33 -7.74 25.57
CA ASP A 345 25.58 -7.02 25.82
C ASP A 345 25.36 -5.84 26.77
N LEU A 346 24.29 -5.07 26.58
CA LEU A 346 23.96 -3.93 27.45
C LEU A 346 23.69 -4.33 28.90
N VAL A 347 23.04 -5.49 29.11
CA VAL A 347 22.74 -6.03 30.45
C VAL A 347 23.99 -6.54 31.16
N ARG A 348 25.02 -6.99 30.43
CA ARG A 348 26.30 -7.39 31.04
C ARG A 348 27.10 -6.20 31.55
N ASP A 349 26.93 -5.03 30.94
CA ASP A 349 27.70 -3.82 31.26
C ASP A 349 27.05 -2.88 32.28
N THR A 350 25.73 -2.97 32.52
CA THR A 350 25.02 -1.98 33.36
C THR A 350 24.48 -2.54 34.68
N SER A 351 25.17 -2.21 35.76
CA SER A 351 24.77 -2.45 37.16
C SER A 351 23.62 -1.56 37.66
N GLN A 352 22.83 -0.89 36.80
CA GLN A 352 22.02 0.26 37.25
C GLN A 352 20.59 0.45 36.71
N SER A 353 19.89 -0.54 36.16
CA SER A 353 18.43 -0.34 36.04
C SER A 353 17.59 -1.62 35.99
N GLU A 354 17.06 -2.03 37.14
CA GLU A 354 15.99 -3.05 37.23
C GLU A 354 14.82 -2.75 36.27
N LYS A 355 14.54 -1.47 36.02
CA LYS A 355 13.49 -1.02 35.10
C LYS A 355 13.85 -1.25 33.62
N ALA A 356 15.12 -1.14 33.25
CA ALA A 356 15.59 -1.50 31.91
C ALA A 356 15.55 -3.02 31.73
N GLN A 357 16.03 -3.77 32.73
CA GLN A 357 16.01 -5.23 32.72
C GLN A 357 14.58 -5.79 32.59
N ALA A 358 13.62 -5.22 33.32
CA ALA A 358 12.21 -5.61 33.23
C ALA A 358 11.61 -5.35 31.83
N LYS A 359 11.94 -4.22 31.19
CA LYS A 359 11.47 -3.91 29.82
C LYS A 359 12.08 -4.84 28.78
N LEU A 360 13.34 -5.17 28.96
CA LEU A 360 14.12 -6.03 28.08
C LEU A 360 13.62 -7.48 28.16
N LEU A 361 13.32 -7.95 29.37
CA LEU A 361 12.69 -9.25 29.61
C LEU A 361 11.26 -9.32 29.04
N ALA A 362 10.49 -8.22 29.13
CA ALA A 362 9.17 -8.13 28.50
C ALA A 362 9.27 -8.19 26.96
N LEU A 363 10.24 -7.50 26.36
CA LEU A 363 10.48 -7.53 24.92
C LEU A 363 10.86 -8.94 24.45
N LYS A 364 11.79 -9.60 25.15
CA LYS A 364 12.18 -10.99 24.89
C LYS A 364 10.99 -11.95 24.94
N LYS A 365 10.09 -11.79 25.92
CA LYS A 365 8.87 -12.60 26.03
C LYS A 365 7.90 -12.36 24.88
N SER A 366 7.74 -11.10 24.44
CA SER A 366 6.93 -10.77 23.26
C SER A 366 7.52 -11.37 21.99
N ALA A 367 8.85 -11.34 21.83
CA ALA A 367 9.53 -11.96 20.70
C ALA A 367 9.29 -13.47 20.63
N HIS A 368 9.48 -14.16 21.75
CA HIS A 368 9.27 -15.60 21.81
C HIS A 368 7.81 -15.98 21.54
N THR A 369 6.86 -15.14 21.97
CA THR A 369 5.44 -15.35 21.67
C THR A 369 5.14 -15.22 20.18
N LEU A 370 5.75 -14.24 19.49
CA LEU A 370 5.61 -14.08 18.05
C LEU A 370 6.21 -15.26 17.29
N VAL A 371 7.40 -15.72 17.68
CA VAL A 371 8.04 -16.91 17.09
C VAL A 371 7.15 -18.13 17.29
N LYS A 372 6.61 -18.35 18.50
CA LYS A 372 5.70 -19.46 18.77
C LYS A 372 4.45 -19.39 17.91
N LEU A 373 3.83 -18.21 17.78
CA LEU A 373 2.67 -18.01 16.91
C LEU A 373 2.98 -18.32 15.45
N CYS A 374 4.17 -17.97 14.96
CA CYS A 374 4.60 -18.30 13.60
C CYS A 374 4.68 -19.82 13.38
N HIS A 375 5.22 -20.56 14.36
CA HIS A 375 5.36 -22.01 14.28
C HIS A 375 4.06 -22.78 14.53
N THR A 376 3.13 -22.22 15.31
CA THR A 376 1.86 -22.90 15.63
C THR A 376 0.72 -22.54 14.69
N SER A 377 0.89 -21.54 13.82
CA SER A 377 -0.16 -21.13 12.88
C SER A 377 -0.11 -22.02 11.62
N PRO A 378 -1.11 -22.89 11.39
CA PRO A 378 -1.12 -23.79 10.23
C PRO A 378 -1.13 -23.02 8.90
N PHE A 379 -1.70 -21.82 8.90
CA PHE A 379 -1.77 -20.94 7.72
C PHE A 379 -0.40 -20.43 7.22
N LEU A 380 0.66 -20.55 8.03
CA LEU A 380 2.02 -20.15 7.65
C LEU A 380 2.91 -21.32 7.23
N LEU A 381 2.48 -22.56 7.48
CA LEU A 381 3.25 -23.78 7.17
C LEU A 381 2.92 -24.37 5.79
N ASP A 382 1.72 -24.11 5.26
CA ASP A 382 1.27 -24.66 3.98
C ASP A 382 1.74 -23.83 2.78
N GLY A 383 2.97 -24.07 2.34
CA GLY A 383 3.50 -23.54 1.08
C GLY A 383 4.28 -24.54 0.23
N HIS A 384 4.52 -25.77 0.70
CA HIS A 384 5.49 -26.67 0.04
C HIS A 384 5.04 -28.11 -0.22
N ALA A 385 3.84 -28.54 0.17
CA ALA A 385 3.51 -29.99 0.16
C ALA A 385 2.36 -30.45 -0.75
N GLN A 386 1.74 -29.59 -1.57
CA GLN A 386 0.71 -30.03 -2.52
C GLN A 386 1.16 -29.81 -3.96
N GLY A 387 1.92 -30.78 -4.50
CA GLY A 387 2.39 -30.71 -5.87
C GLY A 387 3.03 -31.99 -6.41
N SER A 388 2.64 -33.18 -5.95
CA SER A 388 3.00 -34.43 -6.66
C SER A 388 2.18 -35.64 -6.18
N SER A 389 0.95 -35.77 -6.65
CA SER A 389 0.27 -37.07 -6.73
C SER A 389 -0.58 -37.15 -8.00
N CYS A 390 0.09 -37.20 -9.15
CA CYS A 390 -0.54 -37.69 -10.37
C CYS A 390 -0.68 -39.22 -10.22
N THR A 391 -1.90 -39.66 -9.93
CA THR A 391 -2.33 -41.05 -9.95
C THR A 391 -2.19 -41.63 -11.36
N SER A 392 -1.21 -42.51 -11.58
CA SER A 392 -1.20 -43.42 -12.73
C SER A 392 -2.04 -44.66 -12.40
N SER A 393 -3.21 -44.78 -13.03
CA SER A 393 -4.02 -46.00 -13.03
C SER A 393 -3.32 -47.11 -13.84
N PRO A 394 -3.31 -48.37 -13.39
CA PRO A 394 -2.79 -49.48 -14.18
C PRO A 394 -3.85 -49.97 -15.18
N LEU A 395 -3.51 -49.91 -16.47
CA LEU A 395 -4.26 -50.55 -17.56
C LEU A 395 -4.04 -52.07 -17.50
N SER A 396 -5.13 -52.80 -17.24
CA SER A 396 -5.24 -54.25 -17.39
C SER A 396 -4.93 -54.67 -18.83
N SER A 397 -3.78 -55.30 -19.04
CA SER A 397 -3.41 -55.90 -20.32
C SER A 397 -3.99 -57.31 -20.45
N ARG A 398 -4.75 -57.49 -21.53
CA ARG A 398 -5.46 -58.70 -21.96
C ARG A 398 -4.50 -59.85 -22.23
N ARG A 399 -4.83 -61.00 -21.64
CA ARG A 399 -4.27 -62.32 -21.90
C ARG A 399 -4.87 -62.88 -23.20
N SER A 400 -4.07 -63.07 -24.24
CA SER A 400 -4.39 -63.99 -25.35
C SER A 400 -3.34 -65.09 -25.40
N GLN A 401 -3.72 -66.31 -25.01
CA GLN A 401 -2.95 -67.52 -25.28
C GLN A 401 -3.59 -68.21 -26.50
N PHE A 402 -2.78 -68.43 -27.53
CA PHE A 402 -3.01 -69.48 -28.52
C PHE A 402 -2.54 -70.82 -27.94
N PRO A 403 -3.17 -71.96 -28.27
CA PRO A 403 -2.56 -73.27 -28.08
C PRO A 403 -1.76 -73.67 -29.31
N SER A 404 -0.69 -74.42 -29.09
CA SER A 404 -0.01 -75.21 -30.11
C SER A 404 0.23 -76.61 -29.54
N ARG A 405 -0.28 -77.59 -30.30
CA ARG A 405 -0.21 -79.05 -30.18
C ARG A 405 -1.04 -79.74 -29.12
#